data_AF-A0A927AEX1-F1
#
_entry.id   AF-A0A927AEX1-F1
#
_cell.length_a   1.000
_cell.length_b   1.000
_cell.length_c   1.000
_cell.angle_alpha   90.00
_cell.angle_beta   90.00
_cell.angle_gamma   90.00
#
_symmetry.space_group_name_H-M   'P 1'
#
loop_
_entity.id
_entity.type
_entity.pdbx_description
1 polymer ?
#
loop_
_entity_poly.entity_id
_entity_poly.type
_entity_poly.pdbx_seq_one_letter_code
_entity_poly.pdbx_strand_id
1 'polypeptide(L)'
;MATKVGSWAFLIGQSTVLAGWVGCNLIPGLPHWDESPFMMLNLVFSFASAYTAPVVLMSQNRQSEEDRESANHNYQITLQAAQNLELIHEKLDADYAKKLDELTVLIKQQHQAASEVKVVFVPAQDLNELEHHSNKIATVAVLNSHSRKQAS
;
A
#
# COMPACT_ATOMS: atom_id res chain seq x y z
N MET A 1 21.78 -30.61 -8.27
CA MET A 1 21.02 -31.85 -7.96
C MET A 1 20.29 -31.75 -6.61
N ALA A 2 19.58 -30.63 -6.35
CA ALA A 2 18.94 -30.36 -5.06
C ALA A 2 17.44 -30.71 -5.01
N THR A 3 16.81 -31.03 -6.14
CA THR A 3 15.36 -31.29 -6.20
C THR A 3 14.98 -32.76 -5.99
N LYS A 4 15.96 -33.66 -5.77
CA LYS A 4 15.67 -35.11 -5.66
C LYS A 4 15.22 -35.56 -4.27
N VAL A 5 15.54 -34.79 -3.22
CA VAL A 5 15.16 -35.13 -1.83
C VAL A 5 13.75 -34.64 -1.47
N GLY A 6 13.17 -33.72 -2.27
CA GLY A 6 11.79 -33.23 -2.11
C GLY A 6 10.82 -33.66 -3.22
N SER A 7 11.23 -34.60 -4.09
CA SER A 7 10.39 -35.01 -5.23
C SER A 7 9.45 -36.16 -4.83
N TRP A 8 8.19 -36.09 -5.27
CA TRP A 8 7.20 -37.17 -5.16
C TRP A 8 7.71 -38.52 -5.68
N ALA A 9 8.62 -38.52 -6.66
CA ALA A 9 9.23 -39.74 -7.20
C ALA A 9 10.09 -40.51 -6.18
N PHE A 10 10.75 -39.82 -5.23
CA PHE A 10 11.57 -40.46 -4.19
C PHE A 10 10.69 -41.20 -3.18
N LEU A 11 9.59 -40.56 -2.75
CA LEU A 11 8.61 -41.16 -1.85
C LEU A 11 7.97 -42.41 -2.45
N ILE A 12 7.61 -42.35 -3.74
CA ILE A 12 7.03 -43.49 -4.46
C ILE A 12 8.05 -44.62 -4.57
N GLY A 13 9.31 -44.34 -4.94
CA GLY A 13 10.36 -45.34 -5.03
C GLY A 13 10.62 -46.08 -3.71
N GLN A 14 10.78 -45.34 -2.61
CA GLN A 14 10.96 -45.92 -1.27
C GLN A 14 9.74 -46.77 -0.86
N SER A 15 8.52 -46.31 -1.16
CA SER A 15 7.28 -47.02 -0.85
C SER A 15 7.15 -48.32 -1.66
N THR A 16 7.54 -48.33 -2.94
CA THR A 16 7.54 -49.54 -3.78
C THR A 16 8.54 -50.57 -3.28
N VAL A 17 9.74 -50.16 -2.85
CA VAL A 17 10.74 -51.07 -2.27
C VAL A 17 10.22 -51.70 -0.99
N LEU A 18 9.63 -50.92 -0.09
CA LEU A 18 9.01 -51.43 1.14
C LEU A 18 7.84 -52.37 0.86
N ALA A 19 6.93 -51.99 -0.04
CA ALA A 19 5.78 -52.81 -0.42
C ALA A 19 6.22 -54.13 -1.09
N GLY A 20 7.27 -54.10 -1.92
CA GLY A 20 7.87 -55.29 -2.52
C GLY A 20 8.51 -56.21 -1.49
N TRP A 21 9.22 -55.66 -0.49
CA TRP A 21 9.84 -56.43 0.58
C TRP A 21 8.80 -57.12 1.48
N VAL A 22 7.76 -56.39 1.90
CA VAL A 22 6.64 -56.93 2.67
C VAL A 22 5.90 -57.99 1.84
N GLY A 23 5.57 -57.68 0.57
CA GLY A 23 4.90 -58.61 -0.32
C GLY A 23 5.66 -59.92 -0.54
N CYS A 24 6.98 -59.87 -0.67
CA CYS A 24 7.82 -61.06 -0.82
C CYS A 24 7.85 -61.94 0.45
N ASN A 25 7.83 -61.32 1.64
CA ASN A 25 7.80 -62.03 2.92
C ASN A 25 6.42 -62.64 3.26
N LEU A 26 5.34 -62.16 2.65
CA LEU A 26 3.97 -62.67 2.87
C LEU A 26 3.63 -63.91 2.01
N ILE A 27 4.48 -64.29 1.04
CA ILE A 27 4.21 -65.42 0.14
C ILE A 27 4.55 -66.75 0.86
N PRO A 28 3.56 -67.60 1.16
CA PRO A 28 3.81 -68.88 1.81
C PRO A 28 4.53 -69.83 0.85
N GLY A 29 5.75 -70.26 1.22
CA GLY A 29 6.57 -71.20 0.44
C GLY A 29 8.00 -70.73 0.14
N LEU A 30 8.32 -69.46 0.41
CA LEU A 30 9.69 -68.98 0.49
C LEU A 30 10.20 -69.15 1.94
N PRO A 31 11.49 -69.49 2.17
CA PRO A 31 12.04 -69.50 3.51
C PRO A 31 11.83 -68.11 4.16
N HIS A 32 11.14 -68.06 5.31
CA HIS A 32 10.88 -66.82 6.04
C HIS A 32 12.21 -66.21 6.48
N TRP A 33 12.73 -65.29 5.67
CA TRP A 33 14.03 -64.68 5.91
C TRP A 33 13.96 -63.67 7.08
N ASP A 34 12.75 -63.26 7.48
CA ASP A 34 12.50 -62.32 8.59
C ASP A 34 11.25 -62.75 9.39
N GLU A 35 11.40 -63.69 10.33
CA GLU A 35 10.30 -64.21 11.15
C GLU A 35 10.13 -63.38 12.46
N SER A 36 8.91 -62.85 12.65
CA SER A 36 8.42 -61.96 13.73
C SER A 36 9.06 -60.57 13.87
N PRO A 37 8.27 -59.48 13.83
CA PRO A 37 7.28 -59.12 12.81
C PRO A 37 7.97 -58.62 11.53
N PHE A 38 9.16 -57.98 11.64
CA PHE A 38 10.15 -57.62 10.60
C PHE A 38 11.41 -57.06 11.32
N MET A 39 12.22 -57.91 11.95
CA MET A 39 13.33 -57.46 12.81
C MET A 39 14.42 -56.74 12.00
N MET A 40 14.78 -57.28 10.85
CA MET A 40 15.84 -56.70 10.01
C MET A 40 15.41 -55.36 9.41
N LEU A 41 14.15 -55.26 8.96
CA LEU A 41 13.62 -54.03 8.39
C LEU A 41 13.59 -52.89 9.41
N ASN A 42 13.14 -53.19 10.63
CA ASN A 42 13.10 -52.21 11.72
C ASN A 42 14.49 -51.70 12.08
N LEU A 43 15.51 -52.57 12.04
CA LEU A 43 16.90 -52.18 12.31
C LEU A 43 17.44 -51.22 11.25
N VAL A 44 17.24 -51.55 9.97
CA VAL A 44 17.68 -50.71 8.84
C VAL A 44 16.97 -49.35 8.84
N PHE A 45 15.67 -49.33 9.12
CA PHE A 45 14.90 -48.08 9.18
C PHE A 45 15.33 -47.19 10.34
N SER A 46 15.62 -47.78 11.50
CA SER A 46 16.13 -47.06 12.67
C SER A 46 17.49 -46.41 12.36
N PHE A 47 18.39 -47.14 11.70
CA PHE A 47 19.68 -46.61 11.27
C PHE A 47 19.56 -45.51 10.21
N ALA A 48 18.67 -45.70 9.22
CA ALA A 48 18.41 -44.69 8.20
C ALA A 48 17.91 -43.37 8.80
N SER A 49 17.02 -43.46 9.79
CA SER A 49 16.51 -42.29 10.53
C SER A 49 17.62 -41.62 11.36
N ALA A 50 18.44 -42.41 12.05
CA ALA A 50 19.58 -41.92 12.83
C ALA A 50 20.61 -41.19 11.96
N TYR A 51 20.88 -41.67 10.75
CA TYR A 51 21.78 -41.01 9.79
C TYR A 51 21.15 -39.77 9.13
N THR A 52 19.83 -39.73 9.02
CA THR A 52 19.13 -38.58 8.43
C THR A 52 19.26 -37.34 9.31
N ALA A 53 19.17 -37.48 10.64
CA ALA A 53 19.28 -36.37 11.59
C ALA A 53 20.55 -35.50 11.41
N PRO A 54 21.79 -36.03 11.39
CA PRO A 54 23.00 -35.23 11.20
C PRO A 54 23.10 -34.63 9.80
N VAL A 55 22.66 -35.33 8.75
CA VAL A 55 22.64 -34.78 7.38
C VAL A 55 21.70 -33.57 7.30
N VAL A 56 20.51 -33.70 7.91
CA VAL A 56 19.55 -32.60 8.02
C VAL A 56 20.16 -31.45 8.82
N LEU A 57 20.76 -31.72 9.98
CA LEU A 57 21.40 -30.69 10.82
C LEU A 57 22.54 -29.97 10.10
N MET A 58 23.39 -30.69 9.36
CA MET A 58 24.46 -30.09 8.56
C MET A 58 23.90 -29.21 7.43
N SER A 59 22.84 -29.70 6.75
CA SER A 59 22.17 -28.92 5.70
C SER A 59 21.49 -27.66 6.24
N GLN A 60 20.90 -27.76 7.43
CA GLN A 60 20.28 -26.65 8.16
C GLN A 60 21.35 -25.65 8.62
N ASN A 61 22.49 -26.11 9.13
CA ASN A 61 23.57 -25.23 9.56
C ASN A 61 24.19 -24.44 8.41
N ARG A 62 24.33 -25.06 7.22
CA ARG A 62 24.76 -24.36 6.01
C ARG A 62 23.71 -23.33 5.57
N GLN A 63 22.44 -23.73 5.54
CA GLN A 63 21.35 -22.86 5.12
C GLN A 63 21.20 -21.66 6.08
N SER A 64 21.32 -21.86 7.39
CA SER A 64 21.20 -20.79 8.37
C SER A 64 22.34 -19.76 8.28
N GLU A 65 23.54 -20.18 7.88
CA GLU A 65 24.65 -19.28 7.61
C GLU A 65 24.39 -18.41 6.37
N GLU A 66 23.95 -19.02 5.26
CA GLU A 66 23.52 -18.31 4.04
C GLU A 66 22.35 -17.36 4.32
N ASP A 67 21.38 -17.80 5.11
CA ASP A 67 20.22 -17.00 5.51
C ASP A 67 20.63 -15.81 6.38
N ARG A 68 21.64 -15.97 7.25
CA ARG A 68 22.18 -14.90 8.10
C ARG A 68 22.88 -13.82 7.27
N GLU A 69 23.69 -14.21 6.29
CA GLU A 69 24.32 -13.26 5.37
C GLU A 69 23.27 -12.52 4.53
N SER A 70 22.30 -13.25 4.00
CA SER A 70 21.18 -12.68 3.25
C SER A 70 20.36 -11.70 4.10
N ALA A 71 20.12 -12.01 5.36
CA ALA A 71 19.41 -11.14 6.30
C ALA A 71 20.17 -9.83 6.56
N ASN A 72 21.49 -9.89 6.76
CA ASN A 72 22.31 -8.68 6.93
C ASN A 72 22.31 -7.80 5.66
N HIS A 73 22.40 -8.41 4.49
CA HIS A 73 22.34 -7.68 3.22
C HIS A 73 20.96 -7.01 3.02
N ASN A 74 19.88 -7.75 3.26
CA ASN A 74 18.52 -7.23 3.19
C ASN A 74 18.29 -6.09 4.19
N TYR A 75 18.87 -6.18 5.39
CA TYR A 75 18.81 -5.13 6.38
C TYR A 75 19.48 -3.84 5.87
N GLN A 76 20.68 -3.93 5.30
CA GLN A 76 21.38 -2.78 4.72
C GLN A 76 20.61 -2.15 3.57
N ILE A 77 20.05 -2.96 2.66
CA ILE A 77 19.19 -2.46 1.57
C ILE A 77 17.98 -1.73 2.15
N THR A 78 17.34 -2.29 3.18
CA THR A 78 16.17 -1.67 3.81
C THR A 78 16.51 -0.32 4.43
N LEU A 79 17.64 -0.21 5.12
CA LEU A 79 18.12 1.06 5.66
C LEU A 79 18.42 2.08 4.55
N GLN A 80 19.11 1.67 3.50
CA GLN A 80 19.42 2.54 2.37
C GLN A 80 18.14 3.01 1.66
N ALA A 81 17.15 2.13 1.52
CA ALA A 81 15.85 2.47 0.96
C ALA A 81 15.12 3.50 1.82
N ALA A 82 15.15 3.37 3.15
CA ALA A 82 14.57 4.33 4.07
C ALA A 82 15.26 5.71 3.97
N GLN A 83 16.58 5.76 3.91
CA GLN A 83 17.33 7.01 3.71
C GLN A 83 17.02 7.67 2.37
N ASN A 84 16.97 6.87 1.29
CA ASN A 84 16.63 7.38 -0.04
C ASN A 84 15.20 7.94 -0.07
N LEU A 85 14.26 7.30 0.64
CA LEU A 85 12.89 7.77 0.77
C LEU A 85 12.84 9.13 1.50
N GLU A 86 13.58 9.28 2.59
CA GLU A 86 13.70 10.54 3.34
C GLU A 86 14.26 11.66 2.47
N LEU A 87 15.35 11.40 1.73
CA LEU A 87 15.96 12.36 0.81
C LEU A 87 15.02 12.79 -0.32
N ILE A 88 14.23 11.85 -0.85
CA ILE A 88 13.22 12.17 -1.88
C ILE A 88 12.11 13.03 -1.29
N HIS A 89 11.63 12.73 -0.08
CA HIS A 89 10.64 13.54 0.61
C HIS A 89 11.12 14.97 0.83
N GLU A 90 12.35 15.17 1.31
CA GLU A 90 12.92 16.50 1.53
C GLU A 90 12.97 17.31 0.23
N LYS A 91 13.44 16.70 -0.87
CA LYS A 91 13.48 17.37 -2.18
C LYS A 91 12.08 17.70 -2.69
N LEU A 92 11.14 16.77 -2.53
CA LEU A 92 9.76 16.92 -2.97
C LEU A 92 9.07 18.07 -2.21
N ASP A 93 9.27 18.15 -0.89
CA ASP A 93 8.72 19.22 -0.05
C ASP A 93 9.30 20.58 -0.42
N ALA A 94 10.62 20.65 -0.69
CA ALA A 94 11.27 21.86 -1.15
C ALA A 94 10.73 22.34 -2.52
N ASP A 95 10.45 21.42 -3.44
CA ASP A 95 9.88 21.75 -4.74
C ASP A 95 8.40 22.14 -4.65
N TYR A 96 7.62 21.50 -3.78
CA TYR A 96 6.25 21.92 -3.48
C TYR A 96 6.22 23.33 -2.89
N ALA A 97 7.13 23.67 -1.97
CA ALA A 97 7.21 25.02 -1.40
C ALA A 97 7.43 26.09 -2.47
N LYS A 98 8.36 25.84 -3.42
CA LYS A 98 8.58 26.75 -4.56
C LYS A 98 7.34 26.90 -5.43
N LYS A 99 6.65 25.79 -5.73
CA LYS A 99 5.43 25.81 -6.56
C LYS A 99 4.29 26.55 -5.87
N LEU A 100 4.14 26.41 -4.54
CA LEU A 100 3.15 27.15 -3.77
C LEU A 100 3.45 28.66 -3.74
N ASP A 101 4.73 29.05 -3.65
CA ASP A 101 5.13 30.46 -3.73
C ASP A 101 4.83 31.04 -5.12
N GLU A 102 5.20 30.31 -6.18
CA GLU A 102 4.90 30.69 -7.58
C GLU A 102 3.39 30.89 -7.81
N LEU A 103 2.55 29.94 -7.35
CA LEU A 103 1.10 30.06 -7.43
C LEU A 103 0.58 31.24 -6.61
N THR A 104 1.15 31.51 -5.43
CA THR A 104 0.77 32.66 -4.60
C THR A 104 1.06 33.98 -5.30
N VAL A 105 2.23 34.09 -5.95
CA VAL A 105 2.60 35.27 -6.75
C VAL A 105 1.64 35.45 -7.93
N LEU A 106 1.33 34.37 -8.66
CA LEU A 106 0.38 34.43 -9.78
C LEU A 106 -1.03 34.84 -9.32
N ILE A 107 -1.52 34.31 -8.19
CA ILE A 107 -2.82 34.71 -7.62
C ILE A 107 -2.81 36.19 -7.21
N LYS A 108 -1.73 36.68 -6.58
CA LYS A 108 -1.61 38.10 -6.23
C LYS A 108 -1.62 38.99 -7.48
N GLN A 109 -0.90 38.61 -8.54
CA GLN A 109 -0.90 39.33 -9.81
C GLN A 109 -2.29 39.35 -10.46
N GLN A 110 -2.99 38.21 -10.48
CA GLN A 110 -4.37 38.13 -10.98
C GLN A 110 -5.32 39.03 -10.18
N HIS A 111 -5.18 39.06 -8.85
CA HIS A 111 -5.99 39.93 -8.00
C HIS A 111 -5.69 41.43 -8.24
N GLN A 112 -4.41 41.79 -8.45
CA GLN A 112 -3.98 43.15 -8.75
C GLN A 112 -4.54 43.63 -10.11
N ALA A 113 -4.45 42.79 -11.15
CA ALA A 113 -5.02 43.08 -12.47
C ALA A 113 -6.56 43.18 -12.43
N ALA A 114 -7.22 42.33 -11.63
CA ALA A 114 -8.66 42.42 -11.42
C ALA A 114 -9.08 43.68 -10.62
N SER A 115 -8.20 44.20 -9.77
CA SER A 115 -8.45 45.46 -9.03
C SER A 115 -8.38 46.70 -9.93
N GLU A 116 -7.55 46.69 -10.98
CA GLU A 116 -7.52 47.75 -12.00
C GLU A 116 -8.78 47.74 -12.88
N VAL A 117 -9.33 46.57 -13.19
CA VAL A 117 -10.59 46.43 -13.94
C VAL A 117 -11.81 46.92 -13.12
N LYS A 118 -11.75 46.84 -11.78
CA LYS A 118 -12.80 47.37 -10.89
C LYS A 118 -12.86 48.90 -10.85
N VAL A 119 -11.85 49.63 -11.35
CA VAL A 119 -11.87 51.11 -11.41
C VAL A 119 -12.61 51.63 -12.65
N VAL A 120 -12.90 50.78 -13.65
CA VAL A 120 -13.57 51.19 -14.90
C VAL A 120 -15.07 50.87 -14.95
N PHE A 121 -15.59 50.00 -14.07
CA PHE A 121 -17.02 49.68 -14.07
C PHE A 121 -17.57 49.48 -12.66
N VAL A 122 -18.02 50.58 -12.04
CA VAL A 122 -19.38 50.87 -11.54
C VAL A 122 -19.29 52.14 -10.66
N PRO A 123 -19.60 53.32 -11.23
CA PRO A 123 -20.34 54.30 -10.46
C PRO A 123 -21.54 54.79 -11.28
N ALA A 124 -22.71 54.27 -10.96
CA ALA A 124 -23.94 55.04 -10.95
C ALA A 124 -24.62 54.70 -9.65
N GLN A 125 -24.04 55.23 -8.59
CA GLN A 125 -24.72 55.54 -7.36
C GLN A 125 -25.81 56.58 -7.71
N ASP A 126 -26.85 56.14 -8.41
CA ASP A 126 -27.94 57.00 -8.90
C ASP A 126 -29.23 56.22 -9.22
N LEU A 127 -29.47 55.12 -8.49
CA LEU A 127 -30.79 54.47 -8.42
C LEU A 127 -31.42 54.51 -7.02
N ASN A 128 -30.73 55.06 -6.01
CA ASN A 128 -31.29 55.31 -4.67
C ASN A 128 -31.57 56.80 -4.40
N GLU A 129 -31.07 57.74 -5.22
CA GLU A 129 -31.47 59.16 -5.13
C GLU A 129 -32.76 59.46 -5.93
N LEU A 130 -33.08 58.65 -6.96
CA LEU A 130 -34.33 58.78 -7.72
C LEU A 130 -35.57 58.22 -7.00
N GLU A 131 -35.40 57.31 -6.04
CA GLU A 131 -36.51 56.82 -5.20
C GLU A 131 -36.88 57.83 -4.11
N HIS A 132 -35.87 58.50 -3.53
CA HIS A 132 -36.08 59.47 -2.45
C HIS A 132 -36.69 60.80 -2.93
N HIS A 133 -36.46 61.17 -4.20
CA HIS A 133 -37.05 62.35 -4.83
C HIS A 133 -38.48 62.09 -5.37
N SER A 134 -38.78 60.87 -5.83
CA SER A 134 -40.13 60.50 -6.25
C SER A 134 -41.12 60.49 -5.08
N ASN A 135 -40.71 60.00 -3.91
CA ASN A 135 -41.55 59.97 -2.71
C ASN A 135 -41.82 61.37 -2.12
N LYS A 136 -40.90 62.33 -2.32
CA LYS A 136 -41.11 63.73 -1.93
C LYS A 136 -42.12 64.43 -2.86
N ILE A 137 -42.09 64.17 -4.16
CA ILE A 137 -43.05 64.76 -5.11
C ILE A 137 -44.45 64.14 -4.95
N ALA A 138 -44.54 62.82 -4.71
CA ALA A 138 -45.81 62.15 -4.41
C ALA A 138 -46.45 62.70 -3.12
N THR A 139 -45.65 62.92 -2.07
CA THR A 139 -46.14 63.46 -0.78
C THR A 139 -46.64 64.90 -0.92
N VAL A 140 -45.93 65.75 -1.67
CA VAL A 140 -46.33 67.16 -1.88
C VAL A 140 -47.56 67.25 -2.79
N ALA A 141 -47.71 66.37 -3.78
CA ALA A 141 -48.91 66.29 -4.62
C ALA A 141 -50.16 65.84 -3.83
N VAL A 142 -50.01 64.85 -2.94
CA VAL A 142 -51.11 64.36 -2.08
C VAL A 142 -51.52 65.43 -1.05
N LEU A 143 -50.56 66.13 -0.42
CA LEU A 143 -50.86 67.20 0.54
C LEU A 143 -51.54 68.42 -0.10
N ASN A 144 -51.17 68.80 -1.33
CA ASN A 144 -51.80 69.91 -2.05
C ASN A 144 -53.25 69.60 -2.50
N SER A 145 -53.57 68.33 -2.75
CA SER A 145 -54.93 67.89 -3.11
C SER A 145 -55.91 67.89 -1.92
N HIS A 146 -55.41 67.75 -0.69
CA HIS A 146 -56.22 67.78 0.53
C HIS A 146 -56.44 69.21 1.05
N SER A 147 -55.46 70.11 0.91
CA SER A 147 -55.62 71.52 1.33
C SER A 147 -56.60 72.30 0.44
N ARG A 148 -56.72 71.96 -0.85
CA ARG A 148 -57.76 72.53 -1.75
C ARG A 148 -59.18 72.03 -1.49
N LYS A 149 -59.37 70.92 -0.77
CA LYS A 149 -60.71 70.39 -0.42
C LYS A 149 -61.23 70.85 0.95
N GLN A 150 -60.43 71.59 1.73
CA GLN A 150 -60.85 72.21 2.98
C GLN A 150 -60.94 73.74 2.92
N ALA A 151 -60.67 74.34 1.75
CA ALA A 151 -60.76 75.78 1.51
C ALA A 151 -61.84 76.17 0.47
N SER A 152 -62.84 75.31 0.25
CA SER A 152 -64.03 75.62 -0.55
C SER A 152 -65.27 74.96 0.01
#